data_AF-A0A2E7RR51-F1
#
_entry.id   AF-A0A2E7RR51-F1
#
_cell.length_a   1.000
_cell.length_b   1.000
_cell.length_c   1.000
_cell.angle_alpha   90.00
_cell.angle_beta   90.00
_cell.angle_gamma   90.00
#
_symmetry.space_group_name_H-M   'P 1'
#
loop_
_entity.id
_entity.type
_entity.pdbx_description
1 polymer ?
#
loop_
_entity_poly.entity_id
_entity_poly.type
_entity_poly.pdbx_seq_one_letter_code
_entity_poly.pdbx_strand_id
1 'polypeptide(L)'
;MTKKISSPKSNGATVTPTVDPKSVARCGIPAPAPKGRNNIKLKLAKNAAELLEANPLPAQAQAILFVLDQLGGSAKQSELIEALDADESPLATVQGATRIVTFYRKKLLEVGFITTGV
;
A
#
# COMPACT_ATOMS: atom_id res chain seq x y z
N MET A 1 -18.37 -13.43 7.00
CA MET A 1 -18.13 -12.79 5.70
C MET A 1 -17.14 -11.66 5.91
N THR A 2 -15.93 -11.76 5.36
CA THR A 2 -14.94 -10.67 5.44
C THR A 2 -15.39 -9.54 4.51
N LYS A 3 -15.54 -8.32 5.04
CA LYS A 3 -15.97 -7.14 4.26
C LYS A 3 -14.86 -6.83 3.24
N LYS A 4 -15.18 -6.83 1.95
CA LYS A 4 -14.20 -6.55 0.88
C LYS A 4 -13.66 -5.12 1.00
N ILE A 5 -12.39 -4.92 0.67
CA ILE A 5 -11.79 -3.58 0.62
C ILE A 5 -12.44 -2.82 -0.55
N SER A 6 -12.92 -1.61 -0.29
CA SER A 6 -13.46 -0.76 -1.35
C SER A 6 -12.36 -0.27 -2.27
N SER A 7 -12.70 0.04 -3.53
CA SER A 7 -11.73 0.61 -4.47
C SER A 7 -11.10 1.90 -3.91
N PRO A 8 -9.81 2.17 -4.21
CA PRO A 8 -9.11 3.33 -3.66
C PRO A 8 -9.82 4.63 -4.04
N LYS A 9 -10.13 5.45 -3.04
CA LYS A 9 -10.72 6.78 -3.25
C LYS A 9 -9.79 7.85 -2.72
N SER A 10 -9.64 8.93 -3.49
CA SER A 10 -8.99 10.14 -3.00
C SER A 10 -9.80 10.70 -1.83
N ASN A 11 -9.19 10.79 -0.66
CA ASN A 11 -9.79 11.27 0.58
C ASN A 11 -9.10 12.53 1.11
N GLY A 12 -8.33 13.22 0.26
CA GLY A 12 -7.58 14.42 0.65
C GLY A 12 -6.35 14.17 1.54
N ALA A 13 -6.09 12.93 1.97
CA ALA A 13 -4.92 12.58 2.79
C ALA A 13 -3.60 12.49 1.99
N THR A 14 -3.63 12.77 0.68
CA THR A 14 -2.46 12.80 -0.19
C THR A 14 -1.67 14.08 0.01
N VAL A 15 -0.71 14.04 0.94
CA VAL A 15 0.47 14.91 0.88
C VAL A 15 1.67 14.02 0.60
N THR A 16 1.82 13.63 -0.67
CA THR A 16 3.15 13.22 -1.14
C THR A 16 3.90 14.50 -1.52
N PRO A 17 5.20 14.61 -1.22
CA PRO A 17 5.99 15.81 -1.47
C PRO A 17 6.10 16.20 -2.95
N THR A 18 5.59 15.38 -3.86
CA THR A 18 5.48 15.67 -5.29
C THR A 18 4.46 16.78 -5.58
N VAL A 19 3.50 17.06 -4.69
CA VAL A 19 2.34 17.92 -4.98
C VAL A 19 2.44 19.32 -4.36
N ASP A 20 3.30 19.53 -3.36
CA ASP A 20 3.51 20.85 -2.73
C ASP A 20 5.02 21.17 -2.60
N PRO A 21 5.56 22.12 -3.40
CA PRO A 21 6.98 22.48 -3.36
C PRO A 21 7.43 23.15 -2.05
N LYS A 22 6.51 23.52 -1.15
CA LYS A 22 6.80 24.09 0.19
C LYS A 22 6.78 23.05 1.32
N SER A 23 6.40 21.81 1.05
CA SER A 23 6.40 20.77 2.09
C SER A 23 7.82 20.37 2.47
N VAL A 24 8.12 20.34 3.77
CA VAL A 24 9.43 19.97 4.37
C VAL A 24 9.82 18.52 4.03
N ALA A 25 8.93 17.73 3.43
CA ALA A 25 9.16 16.37 2.94
C ALA A 25 9.91 16.31 1.59
N ARG A 26 10.85 17.22 1.30
CA ARG A 26 11.62 17.29 0.03
C ARG A 26 12.43 16.03 -0.33
N CYS A 27 12.58 15.09 0.60
CA CYS A 27 13.15 13.79 0.31
C CYS A 27 12.05 12.88 -0.23
N GLY A 28 11.91 12.82 -1.56
CA GLY A 28 11.07 11.80 -2.20
C GLY A 28 11.36 10.42 -1.59
N ILE A 29 10.33 9.57 -1.52
CA ILE A 29 10.37 8.24 -0.87
C ILE A 29 11.73 7.55 -1.12
N PRO A 30 12.50 7.08 -0.13
CA PRO A 30 13.81 6.49 -0.42
C PRO A 30 13.72 5.32 -1.43
N ALA A 31 14.75 5.14 -2.28
CA ALA A 31 14.79 4.01 -3.20
C ALA A 31 14.76 2.68 -2.43
N PRO A 32 13.99 1.69 -2.89
CA PRO A 32 13.91 0.39 -2.22
C PRO A 32 15.26 -0.32 -2.26
N ALA A 33 15.59 -1.03 -1.17
CA ALA A 33 16.84 -1.78 -1.09
C ALA A 33 16.88 -2.92 -2.14
N PRO A 34 18.01 -3.15 -2.83
CA PRO A 34 18.09 -3.99 -4.04
C PRO A 34 17.66 -5.46 -3.86
N LYS A 35 17.63 -6.01 -2.63
CA LYS A 35 17.28 -7.42 -2.37
C LYS A 35 16.38 -7.61 -1.15
N GLY A 36 15.72 -6.56 -0.69
CA GLY A 36 15.28 -6.47 0.70
C GLY A 36 14.30 -7.54 1.16
N ARG A 37 13.12 -7.66 0.54
CA ARG A 37 11.97 -8.31 1.21
C ARG A 37 10.91 -8.89 0.26
N ASN A 38 11.29 -9.27 -0.96
CA ASN A 38 10.35 -9.75 -1.98
C ASN A 38 9.63 -11.06 -1.58
N ASN A 39 10.28 -11.91 -0.79
CA ASN A 39 9.74 -13.20 -0.37
C ASN A 39 8.83 -13.13 0.86
N ILE A 40 8.63 -11.95 1.46
CA ILE A 40 7.78 -11.81 2.65
C ILE A 40 6.33 -11.98 2.23
N LYS A 41 5.62 -12.90 2.89
CA LYS A 41 4.17 -13.01 2.74
C LYS A 41 3.49 -11.92 3.54
N LEU A 42 2.69 -11.12 2.87
CA LEU A 42 1.85 -10.09 3.47
C LEU A 42 0.43 -10.64 3.57
N LYS A 43 -0.18 -10.51 4.73
CA LYS A 43 -1.56 -10.93 5.00
C LYS A 43 -2.40 -9.74 5.42
N LEU A 44 -3.56 -9.58 4.81
CA LEU A 44 -4.53 -8.56 5.17
C LEU A 44 -5.17 -8.91 6.52
N ALA A 45 -5.39 -7.92 7.38
CA ALA A 45 -6.12 -8.12 8.61
C ALA A 45 -7.61 -8.40 8.33
N LYS A 46 -8.24 -9.25 9.14
CA LYS A 46 -9.66 -9.63 8.96
C LYS A 46 -10.62 -8.44 9.11
N ASN A 47 -10.21 -7.43 9.88
CA ASN A 47 -10.94 -6.18 10.13
C ASN A 47 -10.37 -5.00 9.32
N ALA A 48 -9.58 -5.23 8.26
CA ALA A 48 -8.93 -4.17 7.50
C ALA A 48 -9.91 -3.13 6.92
N ALA A 49 -11.13 -3.55 6.52
CA ALA A 49 -12.15 -2.62 6.04
C ALA A 49 -12.66 -1.66 7.14
N GLU A 50 -12.89 -2.18 8.35
CA GLU A 50 -13.31 -1.37 9.51
C GLU A 50 -12.20 -0.44 9.97
N LEU A 51 -10.95 -0.93 9.95
CA LEU A 51 -9.78 -0.11 10.22
C LEU A 51 -9.63 1.02 9.21
N LEU A 52 -10.03 0.82 7.95
CA LEU A 52 -9.94 1.82 6.90
C LEU A 52 -10.96 2.94 7.10
N GLU A 53 -12.17 2.59 7.55
CA GLU A 53 -13.21 3.55 7.92
C GLU A 53 -12.78 4.39 9.14
N ALA A 54 -12.14 3.77 10.15
CA ALA A 54 -11.67 4.46 11.34
C ALA A 54 -10.37 5.26 11.13
N ASN A 55 -9.48 4.80 10.26
CA ASN A 55 -8.17 5.40 9.98
C ASN A 55 -8.00 5.60 8.47
N PRO A 56 -8.53 6.70 7.91
CA PRO A 56 -8.45 6.96 6.48
C PRO A 56 -6.99 7.04 6.01
N LEU A 57 -6.65 6.19 5.03
CA LEU A 57 -5.32 6.11 4.43
C LEU A 57 -5.27 6.87 3.09
N PRO A 58 -4.10 7.33 2.64
CA PRO A 58 -3.94 7.86 1.28
C PRO A 58 -4.33 6.83 0.21
N ALA A 59 -4.81 7.29 -0.94
CA ALA A 59 -5.26 6.42 -2.04
C ALA A 59 -4.23 5.37 -2.46
N GLN A 60 -2.94 5.71 -2.46
CA GLN A 60 -1.85 4.78 -2.77
C GLN A 60 -1.74 3.63 -1.76
N ALA A 61 -1.94 3.91 -0.47
CA ALA A 61 -1.94 2.88 0.57
C ALA A 61 -3.23 2.03 0.52
N GLN A 62 -4.36 2.64 0.17
CA GLN A 62 -5.60 1.90 -0.09
C GLN A 62 -5.45 0.95 -1.29
N ALA A 63 -4.77 1.37 -2.36
CA ALA A 63 -4.50 0.53 -3.52
C ALA A 63 -3.72 -0.72 -3.16
N ILE A 64 -2.72 -0.61 -2.27
CA ILE A 64 -1.99 -1.78 -1.75
C ILE A 64 -2.94 -2.77 -1.07
N LEU A 65 -3.83 -2.29 -0.19
CA LEU A 65 -4.77 -3.15 0.54
C LEU A 65 -5.82 -3.77 -0.39
N PHE A 66 -6.30 -2.99 -1.36
CA PHE A 66 -7.28 -3.45 -2.35
C PHE A 66 -6.71 -4.54 -3.25
N VAL A 67 -5.50 -4.35 -3.80
CA VAL A 67 -4.84 -5.37 -4.63
C VAL A 67 -4.50 -6.61 -3.80
N LEU A 68 -4.09 -6.44 -2.54
CA LEU A 68 -3.87 -7.58 -1.65
C LEU A 68 -5.16 -8.37 -1.37
N ASP A 69 -6.31 -7.70 -1.24
CA ASP A 69 -7.63 -8.34 -1.13
C ASP A 69 -8.01 -9.10 -2.41
N GLN A 70 -7.74 -8.52 -3.59
CA GLN A 70 -7.95 -9.20 -4.89
C GLN A 70 -7.09 -10.45 -5.05
N LEU A 71 -5.87 -10.44 -4.52
CA LEU A 71 -4.98 -11.60 -4.47
C LEU A 71 -5.39 -12.64 -3.41
N GLY A 72 -6.57 -12.51 -2.80
CA GLY A 72 -7.09 -13.45 -1.79
C GLY A 72 -6.71 -13.12 -0.35
N GLY A 73 -6.26 -11.87 -0.09
CA GLY A 73 -5.92 -11.39 1.25
C GLY A 73 -4.57 -11.88 1.78
N SER A 74 -3.80 -12.62 0.98
CA SER A 74 -2.48 -13.11 1.34
C SER A 74 -1.63 -13.33 0.08
N ALA A 75 -0.56 -12.57 -0.09
CA ALA A 75 0.34 -12.68 -1.23
C ALA A 75 1.79 -12.43 -0.82
N LYS A 76 2.75 -12.90 -1.61
CA LYS A 76 4.14 -12.45 -1.46
C LYS A 76 4.25 -10.99 -1.85
N GLN A 77 5.21 -10.29 -1.24
CA GLN A 77 5.48 -8.90 -1.60
C GLN A 77 5.85 -8.76 -3.08
N SER A 78 6.55 -9.73 -3.68
CA SER A 78 6.81 -9.73 -5.13
C SER A 78 5.53 -9.79 -5.97
N GLU A 79 4.62 -10.69 -5.64
CA GLU A 79 3.34 -10.87 -6.34
C GLU A 79 2.46 -9.63 -6.21
N LEU A 80 2.45 -9.01 -5.03
CA LEU A 80 1.76 -7.75 -4.79
C LEU A 80 2.35 -6.61 -5.61
N ILE A 81 3.68 -6.51 -5.70
CA ILE A 81 4.35 -5.49 -6.52
C ILE A 81 4.02 -5.69 -8.00
N GLU A 82 4.11 -6.92 -8.49
CA GLU A 82 3.78 -7.26 -9.89
C GLU A 82 2.33 -6.92 -10.23
N ALA A 83 1.38 -7.26 -9.36
CA ALA A 83 -0.02 -6.88 -9.53
C ALA A 83 -0.26 -5.37 -9.46
N LEU A 84 0.55 -4.63 -8.69
CA LEU A 84 0.47 -3.17 -8.58
C LEU A 84 1.15 -2.43 -9.75
N ASP A 85 2.13 -3.05 -10.40
CA ASP A 85 2.81 -2.54 -11.60
C ASP A 85 2.06 -2.93 -12.90
N ALA A 86 1.03 -3.78 -12.83
CA ALA A 86 0.19 -4.13 -13.98
C ALA A 86 -0.65 -2.94 -14.48
N ASP A 87 -0.94 -2.88 -15.78
CA ASP A 87 -1.67 -1.76 -16.41
C ASP A 87 -3.09 -1.55 -15.84
N GLU A 88 -3.73 -2.61 -15.31
CA GLU A 88 -5.08 -2.56 -14.71
C GLU A 88 -5.05 -2.21 -13.21
N SER A 89 -3.87 -1.93 -12.66
CA SER A 89 -3.70 -1.61 -11.25
C SER A 89 -4.40 -0.29 -10.88
N PRO A 90 -5.10 -0.23 -9.73
CA PRO A 90 -5.69 1.01 -9.23
C PRO A 90 -4.63 1.95 -8.62
N LEU A 91 -3.35 1.59 -8.67
CA LEU A 91 -2.27 2.39 -8.11
C LEU A 91 -1.92 3.59 -9.01
N ALA A 92 -2.47 4.76 -8.70
CA ALA A 92 -2.10 6.01 -9.35
C ALA A 92 -0.79 6.57 -8.78
N THR A 93 0.31 6.45 -9.54
CA THR A 93 1.65 6.93 -9.12
C THR A 93 2.58 7.15 -10.31
N VAL A 94 3.47 8.14 -10.21
CA VAL A 94 4.63 8.29 -11.14
C VAL A 94 5.86 7.51 -10.67
N GLN A 95 5.81 6.97 -9.45
CA GLN A 95 6.88 6.19 -8.82
C GLN A 95 6.51 4.70 -8.88
N GLY A 96 7.44 3.82 -9.26
CA GLY A 96 7.15 2.37 -9.37
C GLY A 96 6.60 1.72 -8.09
N ALA A 97 5.78 0.68 -8.23
CA ALA A 97 5.04 0.07 -7.12
C ALA A 97 5.94 -0.39 -5.97
N THR A 98 7.15 -0.87 -6.29
CA THR A 98 8.15 -1.28 -5.28
C THR A 98 8.42 -0.16 -4.26
N ARG A 99 8.52 1.10 -4.72
CA ARG A 99 8.80 2.27 -3.88
C ARG A 99 7.61 2.59 -2.98
N ILE A 100 6.41 2.57 -3.55
CA ILE A 100 5.15 2.82 -2.84
C ILE A 100 4.88 1.75 -1.77
N VAL A 101 5.02 0.47 -2.13
CA VAL A 101 4.86 -0.66 -1.20
C VAL A 101 5.87 -0.54 -0.07
N THR A 102 7.15 -0.27 -0.39
CA THR A 102 8.20 -0.16 0.64
C THR A 102 7.91 0.97 1.63
N PHE A 103 7.43 2.11 1.13
CA PHE A 103 7.08 3.27 1.95
C PHE A 103 5.91 3.00 2.89
N TYR A 104 4.79 2.54 2.35
CA TYR A 104 3.57 2.37 3.13
C TYR A 104 3.55 1.10 3.97
N ARG A 105 4.32 0.07 3.62
CA ARG A 105 4.34 -1.20 4.38
C ARG A 105 4.62 -0.99 5.86
N LYS A 106 5.56 -0.11 6.23
CA LYS A 106 5.85 0.17 7.64
C LYS A 106 4.61 0.70 8.37
N LYS A 107 3.95 1.70 7.79
CA LYS A 107 2.71 2.29 8.35
C LYS A 107 1.56 1.27 8.39
N LEU A 108 1.40 0.46 7.35
CA LEU A 108 0.35 -0.57 7.28
C LEU A 108 0.56 -1.67 8.33
N LEU A 109 1.81 -2.02 8.65
CA LEU A 109 2.15 -2.94 9.74
C LEU A 109 1.90 -2.31 11.11
N GLU A 110 2.32 -1.05 11.31
CA GLU A 110 2.16 -0.33 12.59
C GLU A 110 0.69 -0.14 12.97
N VAL A 111 -0.17 0.19 12.00
CA VAL A 111 -1.62 0.35 12.23
C VAL A 111 -2.35 -1.00 12.26
N GLY A 112 -1.70 -2.09 11.86
CA GLY A 112 -2.27 -3.44 11.89
C GLY A 112 -3.18 -3.77 10.71
N PHE A 113 -3.09 -3.03 9.59
CA PHE A 113 -3.82 -3.37 8.35
C PHE A 113 -3.30 -4.64 7.69
N ILE A 114 -1.99 -4.88 7.81
CA ILE A 114 -1.32 -6.07 7.29
C ILE A 114 -0.45 -6.70 8.38
N THR A 115 -0.17 -7.99 8.21
CA THR A 115 0.79 -8.73 9.03
C THR A 115 1.77 -9.46 8.13
N THR A 116 2.98 -9.72 8.63
CA THR A 116 3.97 -10.54 7.93
C THR A 116 3.80 -12.00 8.33
N GLY A 117 3.56 -12.87 7.36
CA GLY A 117 3.65 -14.33 7.54
C GLY A 117 5.06 -14.82 7.21
N VAL A 118 5.53 -15.82 7.98
CA VAL A 118 6.64 -16.69 7.58
C VAL A 118 6.13 -17.70 6.56
#